data_AF-A0AAU4BY11-F1
#
_entry.id   AF-A0AAU4BY11-F1
#
_cell.length_a   1.000
_cell.length_b   1.000
_cell.length_c   1.000
_cell.angle_alpha   90.00
_cell.angle_beta   90.00
_cell.angle_gamma   90.00
#
_symmetry.space_group_name_H-M   'P 1'
#
loop_
_entity.id
_entity.type
_entity.pdbx_description
1 polymer ?
#
loop_
_entity_poly.entity_id
_entity_poly.type
_entity_poly.pdbx_seq_one_letter_code
_entity_poly.pdbx_strand_id
1 'polypeptide(L)'
;MAQAVYRFYVFVGVRHGRLVQELTGRPVPQPVDEFNRPRRLARVGVRLPPSAREAEELFGAWRASLPRTPGRGLLVAARHYVAASLWRRVGLRINETVRLEVGDWHPRVGAHGVLHVRWGKGSRGSGPRQRLVPAIDGVDRLLAWWLA
;
A
#
# COMPACT_ATOMS: atom_id res chain seq x y z
N MET A 1 -21.94 6.65 9.20
CA MET A 1 -21.02 7.42 10.07
C MET A 1 -20.58 6.61 11.29
N ALA A 2 -21.50 6.15 12.15
CA ALA A 2 -21.20 5.34 13.35
C ALA A 2 -20.30 4.11 13.10
N GLN A 3 -20.46 3.43 11.97
CA GLN A 3 -19.61 2.27 11.61
C GLN A 3 -18.13 2.63 11.38
N ALA A 4 -17.85 3.80 10.80
CA ALA A 4 -16.48 4.26 10.58
C ALA A 4 -15.83 4.64 11.91
N VAL A 5 -16.57 5.33 12.79
CA VAL A 5 -16.13 5.69 14.14
C VAL A 5 -15.80 4.44 14.96
N TYR A 6 -16.72 3.47 15.03
CA TYR A 6 -16.47 2.21 15.75
C TYR A 6 -15.20 1.51 15.26
N ARG A 7 -15.04 1.36 13.94
CA ARG A 7 -13.87 0.68 13.34
C ARG A 7 -12.57 1.41 13.65
N PHE A 8 -12.59 2.74 13.60
CA PHE A 8 -11.45 3.57 13.96
C PHE A 8 -11.03 3.34 15.41
N TYR A 9 -11.96 3.44 16.37
CA TYR A 9 -11.66 3.24 17.78
C TYR A 9 -11.24 1.81 18.11
N VAL A 10 -11.81 0.79 17.45
CA VAL A 10 -11.32 -0.59 17.55
C VAL A 10 -9.89 -0.71 17.04
N PHE A 11 -9.57 -0.12 15.88
CA PHE A 11 -8.21 -0.12 15.34
C PHE A 11 -7.22 0.58 16.29
N VAL A 12 -7.57 1.76 16.80
CA VAL A 12 -6.72 2.51 17.74
C VAL A 12 -6.52 1.72 19.03
N GLY A 13 -7.58 1.15 19.60
CA GLY A 13 -7.48 0.31 20.79
C GLY A 13 -6.57 -0.91 20.59
N VAL A 14 -6.72 -1.62 19.47
CA VAL A 14 -5.92 -2.82 19.19
C VAL A 14 -4.46 -2.48 18.84
N ARG A 15 -4.21 -1.44 18.04
CA ARG A 15 -2.85 -1.13 17.55
C ARG A 15 -2.06 -0.21 18.47
N HIS A 16 -2.74 0.74 19.11
CA HIS A 16 -2.12 1.84 19.84
C HIS A 16 -2.62 1.96 21.29
N GLY A 17 -3.52 1.07 21.75
CA GLY A 17 -4.12 1.18 23.09
C GLY A 17 -3.09 1.22 24.20
N ARG A 18 -2.06 0.38 24.11
CA ARG A 18 -0.94 0.37 25.06
C ARG A 18 -0.19 1.70 25.08
N LEU A 19 0.19 2.19 23.90
CA LEU A 19 0.90 3.47 23.76
C LEU A 19 0.08 4.65 24.31
N VAL A 20 -1.21 4.70 23.99
CA VAL A 20 -2.12 5.75 24.49
C VAL A 20 -2.23 5.69 26.01
N GLN A 21 -2.36 4.50 26.60
CA GLN A 21 -2.43 4.35 28.04
C GLN A 21 -1.12 4.73 28.73
N GLU A 22 0.03 4.36 28.18
CA GLU A 22 1.35 4.74 28.70
C GLU A 22 1.56 6.27 28.66
N LEU A 23 1.13 6.94 27.59
CA LEU A 23 1.31 8.38 27.43
C LEU A 23 0.29 9.24 28.19
N THR A 24 -0.95 8.74 28.37
CA THR A 24 -2.06 9.55 28.89
C THR A 24 -2.58 9.08 30.25
N GLY A 25 -2.14 7.91 30.72
CA GLY A 25 -2.72 7.24 31.90
C GLY A 25 -4.15 6.75 31.71
N ARG A 26 -4.73 6.87 30.51
CA ARG A 26 -6.13 6.51 30.22
C ARG A 26 -6.22 5.55 29.03
N PRO A 27 -7.11 4.54 29.08
CA PRO A 27 -7.35 3.68 27.93
C PRO A 27 -8.07 4.44 26.82
N VAL A 28 -7.98 3.93 25.59
CA VAL A 28 -8.73 4.45 24.43
C VAL A 28 -10.23 4.25 24.68
N PRO A 29 -11.05 5.30 24.76
CA PRO A 29 -12.48 5.16 24.99
C PRO A 29 -13.19 4.60 23.75
N GLN A 30 -14.26 3.82 23.92
CA GLN A 30 -15.12 3.41 22.80
C GLN A 30 -16.41 4.25 22.84
N PRO A 31 -16.55 5.28 21.98
CA PRO A 31 -17.72 6.15 21.99
C PRO A 31 -18.97 5.50 21.37
N VAL A 32 -18.81 4.33 20.73
CA VAL A 32 -19.92 3.55 20.19
C VAL A 32 -20.31 2.45 21.18
N ASP A 33 -21.40 2.69 21.90
CA ASP A 33 -22.03 1.81 22.88
C ASP A 33 -23.00 0.82 22.22
N GLU A 34 -23.86 0.17 23.02
CA GLU A 34 -24.86 -0.79 22.54
C GLU A 34 -26.04 -0.12 21.81
N PHE A 35 -26.36 1.13 22.13
CA PHE A 35 -27.52 1.85 21.61
C PHE A 35 -27.24 2.50 20.26
N ASN A 36 -26.01 2.97 20.04
CA ASN A 36 -25.57 3.58 18.79
C ASN A 36 -24.80 2.59 17.87
N ARG A 37 -24.78 1.30 18.23
CA ARG A 37 -24.09 0.24 17.50
C ARG A 37 -24.76 -0.10 16.16
N PRO A 38 -24.06 -0.01 15.02
CA PRO A 38 -24.62 -0.46 13.74
C PRO A 38 -24.86 -1.98 13.73
N ARG A 39 -26.08 -2.41 13.39
CA ARG A 39 -26.50 -3.83 13.35
C ARG A 39 -25.62 -4.75 12.48
N ARG A 40 -24.97 -4.22 11.43
CA ARG A 40 -24.01 -4.95 10.58
C ARG A 40 -22.56 -4.62 10.93
N LEU A 41 -22.16 -4.83 12.18
CA LEU A 41 -20.75 -5.01 12.51
C LEU A 41 -20.34 -6.43 12.13
N ALA A 42 -20.30 -6.69 10.83
CA ALA A 42 -19.72 -7.92 10.29
C ALA A 42 -18.30 -8.04 10.84
N ARG A 43 -18.09 -8.98 11.78
CA ARG A 43 -16.84 -9.50 12.32
C ARG A 43 -15.63 -8.75 11.79
N VAL A 44 -15.36 -7.57 12.36
CA VAL A 44 -14.20 -6.77 11.98
C VAL A 44 -13.01 -7.41 12.66
N GLY A 45 -12.47 -8.49 12.08
CA GLY A 45 -11.12 -8.91 12.39
C GLY A 45 -10.21 -7.73 12.07
N VAL A 46 -9.51 -7.20 13.08
CA VAL A 46 -8.56 -6.12 12.85
C VAL A 46 -7.44 -6.67 11.99
N ARG A 47 -7.36 -6.21 10.73
CA ARG A 47 -6.19 -6.45 9.91
C ARG A 47 -5.12 -5.46 10.33
N LEU A 48 -4.20 -5.90 11.16
CA LEU A 48 -3.02 -5.13 11.52
C LEU A 48 -2.06 -5.12 10.32
N PRO A 49 -1.79 -3.96 9.69
CA PRO A 49 -0.74 -3.89 8.69
C PRO A 49 0.62 -4.16 9.35
N PRO A 50 1.56 -4.79 8.62
CA PRO A 50 2.92 -4.97 9.11
C PRO A 50 3.56 -3.62 9.44
N SER A 51 4.51 -3.64 10.36
CA SER A 51 5.39 -2.50 10.65
C SER A 51 6.29 -2.19 9.46
N ALA A 52 6.85 -0.97 9.43
CA ALA A 52 7.83 -0.59 8.40
C ALA A 52 9.04 -1.53 8.39
N ARG A 53 9.54 -1.92 9.58
CA ARG A 53 10.64 -2.86 9.75
C ARG A 53 10.34 -4.23 9.14
N GLU A 54 9.18 -4.82 9.45
CA GLU A 54 8.78 -6.12 8.90
C GLU A 54 8.66 -6.06 7.36
N ALA A 55 8.16 -4.95 6.82
CA ALA A 55 8.11 -4.74 5.38
C ALA A 55 9.52 -4.59 4.77
N GLU A 56 10.42 -3.87 5.42
CA GLU A 56 11.81 -3.73 4.97
C GLU A 56 12.55 -5.07 4.99
N GLU A 57 12.40 -5.86 6.06
CA GLU A 57 12.99 -7.20 6.18
C GLU A 57 12.51 -8.12 5.05
N LEU A 58 11.19 -8.17 4.82
CA LEU A 58 10.60 -8.99 3.75
C LEU A 58 11.14 -8.59 2.37
N PHE A 59 11.09 -7.29 2.04
CA PHE A 59 11.51 -6.81 0.72
C PHE A 59 13.03 -6.83 0.54
N GLY A 60 13.81 -6.71 1.61
CA GLY A 60 15.25 -6.88 1.61
C GLY A 60 15.64 -8.32 1.31
N ALA A 61 15.04 -9.28 2.03
CA ALA A 61 15.27 -10.70 1.81
C ALA A 61 14.82 -11.16 0.40
N TRP A 62 13.67 -10.67 -0.08
CA TRP A 62 13.21 -10.96 -1.44
C TRP A 62 14.18 -10.40 -2.50
N ARG A 63 14.65 -9.16 -2.36
CA ARG A 63 15.66 -8.61 -3.28
C ARG A 63 16.93 -9.48 -3.32
N ALA A 64 17.41 -9.90 -2.15
CA ALA A 64 18.61 -10.74 -2.05
C ALA A 64 18.43 -12.14 -2.63
N SER A 65 17.19 -12.64 -2.71
CA SER A 65 16.89 -13.95 -3.33
C SER A 65 16.79 -13.89 -4.85
N LEU A 66 16.52 -12.72 -5.45
CA LEU A 66 16.36 -12.61 -6.91
C LEU A 66 17.55 -13.18 -7.69
N PRO A 67 18.83 -12.81 -7.43
CA PRO A 67 19.97 -13.33 -8.19
C PRO A 67 20.17 -14.84 -8.02
N ARG A 68 19.59 -15.45 -6.98
CA ARG A 68 19.64 -16.89 -6.72
C ARG A 68 18.59 -17.67 -7.52
N THR A 69 17.67 -16.98 -8.18
CA THR A 69 16.62 -17.59 -9.02
C THR A 69 17.19 -17.88 -10.42
N PRO A 70 17.27 -19.15 -10.85
CA PRO A 70 17.87 -19.49 -12.13
C PRO A 70 16.94 -19.21 -13.33
N GLY A 71 17.56 -18.87 -14.47
CA GLY A 71 16.92 -18.82 -15.78
C GLY A 71 15.67 -17.94 -15.87
N ARG A 72 14.62 -18.43 -16.53
CA ARG A 72 13.36 -17.69 -16.76
C ARG A 72 12.60 -17.35 -15.47
N GLY A 73 12.88 -18.04 -14.37
CA GLY A 73 12.26 -17.74 -13.06
C GLY A 73 12.64 -16.36 -12.54
N LEU A 74 13.84 -15.86 -12.87
CA LEU A 74 14.33 -14.55 -12.45
C LEU A 74 13.40 -13.42 -12.92
N LEU A 75 13.03 -13.41 -14.20
CA LEU A 75 12.20 -12.34 -14.77
C LEU A 75 10.80 -12.33 -14.15
N VAL A 76 10.22 -13.51 -13.88
CA VAL A 76 8.92 -13.62 -13.22
C VAL A 76 9.01 -13.10 -11.78
N ALA A 77 10.04 -13.52 -11.04
CA ALA A 77 10.26 -13.10 -9.66
C ALA A 77 10.56 -11.59 -9.57
N ALA A 78 11.37 -11.06 -10.47
CA ALA A 78 11.69 -9.64 -10.56
C ALA A 78 10.44 -8.81 -10.89
N ARG A 79 9.61 -9.25 -11.84
CA ARG A 79 8.32 -8.60 -12.15
C ARG A 79 7.41 -8.56 -10.92
N HIS A 80 7.29 -9.66 -10.18
CA HIS A 80 6.49 -9.71 -8.95
C HIS A 80 7.05 -8.77 -7.87
N TYR A 81 8.38 -8.74 -7.72
CA TYR A 81 9.07 -7.83 -6.81
C TYR A 81 8.81 -6.35 -7.15
N VAL A 82 8.88 -5.97 -8.42
CA VAL A 82 8.60 -4.62 -8.90
C VAL A 82 7.14 -4.24 -8.63
N ALA A 83 6.19 -5.10 -9.01
CA ALA A 83 4.76 -4.86 -8.78
C ALA A 83 4.44 -4.65 -7.29
N ALA A 84 4.92 -5.56 -6.43
CA ALA A 84 4.72 -5.46 -4.98
C ALA A 84 5.38 -4.19 -4.40
N SER A 85 6.56 -3.81 -4.90
CA SER A 85 7.27 -2.60 -4.48
C SER A 85 6.50 -1.33 -4.85
N LEU A 86 5.88 -1.29 -6.04
CA LEU A 86 5.01 -0.17 -6.45
C LEU A 86 3.77 -0.05 -5.54
N TRP A 87 3.21 -1.17 -5.09
CA TRP A 87 2.06 -1.14 -4.18
C TRP A 87 2.43 -0.55 -2.81
N ARG A 88 3.57 -0.94 -2.23
CA ARG A 88 3.98 -0.48 -0.90
C ARG A 88 4.57 0.93 -0.87
N ARG A 89 5.27 1.36 -1.93
CA ARG A 89 5.99 2.65 -1.95
C ARG A 89 5.10 3.81 -2.41
N VAL A 90 4.28 3.57 -3.43
CA VAL A 90 3.50 4.64 -4.10
C VAL A 90 2.01 4.30 -4.25
N GLY A 91 1.54 3.22 -3.63
CA GLY A 91 0.12 2.92 -3.49
C GLY A 91 -0.58 2.64 -4.82
N LEU A 92 0.11 2.07 -5.81
CA LEU A 92 -0.54 1.61 -7.02
C LEU A 92 -1.55 0.52 -6.70
N ARG A 93 -2.72 0.59 -7.35
CA ARG A 93 -3.72 -0.49 -7.27
C ARG A 93 -3.32 -1.62 -8.20
N ILE A 94 -3.73 -2.83 -7.89
CA ILE A 94 -3.48 -4.00 -8.75
C ILE A 94 -3.94 -3.76 -10.20
N ASN A 95 -5.15 -3.20 -10.39
CA ASN A 95 -5.70 -2.90 -11.72
C ASN A 95 -4.96 -1.78 -12.47
N GLU A 96 -4.30 -0.87 -11.74
CA GLU A 96 -3.44 0.15 -12.34
C GLU A 96 -2.13 -0.49 -12.78
N THR A 97 -1.57 -1.35 -11.94
CA THR A 97 -0.26 -2.01 -12.13
C THR A 97 -0.27 -2.94 -13.34
N VAL A 98 -1.31 -3.77 -13.49
CA VAL A 98 -1.41 -4.73 -14.61
C VAL A 98 -1.63 -4.08 -15.97
N ARG A 99 -1.91 -2.77 -16.00
CA ARG A 99 -2.12 -1.99 -17.22
C ARG A 99 -0.98 -1.01 -17.52
N LEU A 100 0.10 -1.04 -16.72
CA LEU A 100 1.28 -0.23 -17.00
C LEU A 100 2.00 -0.74 -18.24
N GLU A 101 2.42 0.19 -19.07
CA GLU A 101 3.33 -0.04 -20.20
C GLU A 101 4.65 0.71 -19.96
N VAL A 102 5.70 0.34 -20.69
CA VAL A 102 7.00 1.03 -20.61
C VAL A 102 6.86 2.53 -20.93
N GLY A 103 5.97 2.89 -21.86
CA GLY A 103 5.68 4.28 -22.21
C GLY A 103 4.99 5.11 -21.13
N ASP A 104 4.48 4.47 -20.06
CA ASP A 104 3.89 5.17 -18.92
C ASP A 104 4.95 5.73 -17.95
N TRP A 105 6.22 5.37 -18.15
CA TRP A 105 7.33 5.86 -17.33
C TRP A 105 8.02 7.07 -17.97
N HIS A 106 7.99 8.20 -17.26
CA HIS A 106 8.60 9.45 -17.71
C HIS A 106 9.76 9.85 -16.76
N PRO A 107 10.98 9.31 -16.96
CA PRO A 107 12.10 9.50 -16.05
C PRO A 107 12.64 10.94 -15.98
N ARG A 108 12.39 11.75 -17.02
CA ARG A 108 12.93 13.11 -17.13
C ARG A 108 12.04 14.19 -16.50
N VAL A 109 10.88 13.82 -15.96
CA VAL A 109 9.94 14.77 -15.36
C VAL A 109 10.30 15.00 -13.90
N GLY A 110 10.89 16.16 -13.60
CA GLY A 110 11.36 16.50 -12.26
C GLY A 110 12.56 15.65 -11.82
N ALA A 111 12.90 15.70 -10.53
CA ALA A 111 14.09 15.03 -9.99
C ALA A 111 13.98 13.49 -9.95
N HIS A 112 12.77 12.97 -9.80
CA HIS A 112 12.53 11.53 -9.63
C HIS A 112 11.75 10.90 -10.79
N GLY A 113 11.25 11.66 -11.77
CA GLY A 113 10.36 11.13 -12.79
C GLY A 113 8.92 10.89 -12.29
N VAL A 114 8.05 10.53 -13.23
CA VAL A 114 6.63 10.29 -12.96
C VAL A 114 6.10 9.08 -13.73
N LEU A 115 5.24 8.29 -13.08
CA LEU A 115 4.43 7.26 -13.72
C LEU A 115 3.07 7.83 -14.11
N HIS A 116 2.72 7.70 -15.39
CA HIS A 116 1.40 8.03 -15.91
C HIS A 116 0.46 6.83 -15.78
N VAL A 117 -0.43 6.86 -14.79
CA VAL A 117 -1.45 5.82 -14.62
C VAL A 117 -2.66 6.17 -15.47
N ARG A 118 -2.76 5.55 -16.66
CA ARG A 118 -3.87 5.74 -17.60
C ARG A 118 -5.20 5.20 -17.09
N TRP A 119 -5.16 4.14 -16.28
CA TRP A 119 -6.32 3.34 -15.91
C TRP A 119 -6.66 3.36 -14.42
N GLY A 120 -6.68 4.56 -13.83
CA GLY A 120 -7.00 4.76 -12.42
C GLY A 120 -8.48 4.59 -12.10
N LYS A 121 -8.78 4.57 -10.79
CA LYS A 121 -10.13 4.36 -10.26
C LYS A 121 -11.09 5.49 -10.70
N GLY A 122 -12.11 5.11 -11.48
CA GLY A 122 -13.27 5.95 -11.78
C GLY A 122 -14.26 6.08 -10.64
N SER A 123 -15.25 6.94 -10.82
CA SER A 123 -16.38 7.12 -9.89
C SER A 123 -17.69 7.17 -10.66
N ARG A 124 -18.76 6.55 -10.14
CA ARG A 124 -20.12 6.65 -10.73
C ARG A 124 -20.16 6.33 -12.24
N GLY A 125 -19.45 5.28 -12.68
CA GLY A 125 -19.43 4.87 -14.08
C GLY A 125 -18.62 5.78 -15.02
N SER A 126 -17.84 6.76 -14.50
CA SER A 126 -17.08 7.73 -15.31
C SER A 126 -15.96 7.15 -16.19
N GLY A 127 -15.84 5.84 -16.31
CA GLY A 127 -14.66 5.20 -16.88
C GLY A 127 -13.37 5.44 -16.06
N PRO A 128 -12.22 5.00 -16.58
CA PRO A 128 -10.93 5.14 -15.91
C PRO A 128 -10.54 6.61 -15.77
N ARG A 129 -9.99 6.99 -14.61
CA ARG A 129 -9.45 8.34 -14.37
C ARG A 129 -7.94 8.29 -14.34
N GLN A 130 -7.31 9.11 -15.18
CA GLN A 130 -5.86 9.20 -15.25
C GLN A 130 -5.31 9.88 -13.99
N ARG A 131 -4.10 9.47 -13.55
CA ARG A 131 -3.37 10.17 -12.49
C ARG A 131 -1.86 10.04 -12.70
N LEU A 132 -1.13 11.06 -12.25
CA LEU A 132 0.32 11.04 -12.19
C LEU A 132 0.78 10.55 -10.82
N VAL A 133 1.80 9.69 -10.81
CA VAL A 133 2.39 9.14 -9.60
C VAL A 133 3.87 9.49 -9.58
N PRO A 134 4.31 10.41 -8.71
CA PRO A 134 5.73 10.70 -8.55
C PRO A 134 6.49 9.44 -8.17
N ALA A 135 7.63 9.17 -8.82
CA ALA A 135 8.45 8.00 -8.53
C ALA A 135 9.39 8.22 -7.32
N ILE A 136 8.80 8.74 -6.25
CA ILE A 136 9.44 8.97 -4.95
C ILE A 136 9.64 7.66 -4.17
N ASP A 137 10.24 7.75 -2.98
CA ASP A 137 10.52 6.59 -2.13
C ASP A 137 11.31 5.50 -2.90
N GLY A 138 12.29 5.91 -3.72
CA GLY A 138 13.16 5.00 -4.47
C GLY A 138 12.52 4.24 -5.63
N VAL A 139 11.30 4.62 -6.05
CA VAL A 139 10.64 4.02 -7.23
C VAL A 139 11.37 4.36 -8.51
N ASP A 140 11.95 5.55 -8.61
CA ASP A 140 12.84 5.96 -9.71
C ASP A 140 13.96 4.93 -9.97
N ARG A 141 14.69 4.55 -8.92
CA ARG A 141 15.78 3.56 -8.97
C ARG A 141 15.25 2.16 -9.26
N LEU A 142 14.10 1.80 -8.70
CA LEU A 142 13.44 0.51 -8.96
C LEU A 142 13.08 0.36 -10.45
N LEU A 143 12.47 1.39 -11.04
CA LEU A 143 12.05 1.37 -12.44
C LEU A 143 13.27 1.45 -13.38
N ALA A 144 14.28 2.24 -13.04
CA ALA A 144 15.54 2.27 -13.78
C ALA A 144 16.22 0.89 -13.79
N TRP A 145 16.23 0.18 -12.66
CA TRP A 145 16.76 -1.19 -12.59
C TRP A 145 15.92 -2.19 -13.37
N TRP A 146 14.59 -2.09 -13.32
CA TRP A 146 13.70 -3.04 -14.02
C TRP A 146 13.73 -2.88 -15.55
N LEU A 147 13.95 -1.66 -16.03
CA LEU A 147 13.93 -1.33 -17.46
C LEU A 147 15.32 -1.30 -18.11
N ALA A 148 16.39 -1.49 -17.32
CA ALA A 148 17.76 -1.65 -17.80
C ALA A 148 17.99 -3.04 -18.40
#